data_AF-A0A728LK37-F1
#
_entry.id   AF-A0A728LK37-F1
#
_cell.length_a   1.000
_cell.length_b   1.000
_cell.length_c   1.000
_cell.angle_alpha   90.00
_cell.angle_beta   90.00
_cell.angle_gamma   90.00
#
_symmetry.space_group_name_H-M   'P 1'
#
loop_
_entity.id
_entity.type
_entity.pdbx_description
1 polymer ?
#
loop_
_entity_poly.entity_id
_entity_poly.type
_entity_poly.pdbx_seq_one_letter_code
_entity_poly.pdbx_strand_id
1 'polypeptide(L)'
;MRNLALSGLFAVSLFSSGVLAESVTINTPLSGWHKQSGENAYYSQQVNYPASSVNTRSGQSIDAQIQGIISDLPKDNRQPGLLIVNGISMPQRIEDDGSFQRPYIFPNGSNSIEVRSPDRKAARRVQFYATQGQGAIPAKLRIVLSWDSDNTDIDLHVVTPDGEHAWYGNRNLRNGGSLDMDVTTGYGPEIFSTPTPVKGPWLVYVNYYGGYGSQILTTAQVSIVTNEGSPDEKQETFTIPLRNPGELTLVKRFNY
;
A
#
# COMPACT_ATOMS: atom_id res chain seq x y z
N MET A 1 -55.09 -41.42 47.27
CA MET A 1 -55.39 -40.33 46.31
C MET A 1 -54.07 -39.73 45.85
N ARG A 2 -53.82 -39.73 44.54
CA ARG A 2 -52.59 -39.20 43.90
C ARG A 2 -52.58 -37.68 44.02
N ASN A 3 -51.45 -37.07 44.38
CA ASN A 3 -51.18 -35.67 44.08
C ASN A 3 -49.85 -35.55 43.31
N LEU A 4 -49.95 -34.86 42.18
CA LEU A 4 -48.96 -34.72 41.12
C LEU A 4 -47.81 -33.79 41.54
N ALA A 5 -46.58 -34.17 41.17
CA ALA A 5 -45.46 -33.24 41.08
C ALA A 5 -45.49 -32.56 39.71
N LEU A 6 -45.61 -31.24 39.68
CA LEU A 6 -45.48 -30.41 38.48
C LEU A 6 -44.00 -29.98 38.36
N SER A 7 -43.25 -30.65 37.48
CA SER A 7 -41.89 -30.22 37.13
C SER A 7 -41.97 -29.10 36.09
N GLY A 8 -41.66 -27.86 36.50
CA GLY A 8 -41.54 -26.73 35.60
C GLY A 8 -40.25 -26.79 34.79
N LEU A 9 -40.36 -27.00 33.47
CA LEU A 9 -39.25 -26.84 32.54
C LEU A 9 -39.03 -25.34 32.30
N PHE A 10 -37.91 -24.79 32.77
CA PHE A 10 -37.44 -23.47 32.38
C PHE A 10 -36.74 -23.59 31.01
N ALA A 11 -37.41 -23.18 29.94
CA ALA A 11 -36.78 -23.03 28.63
C ALA A 11 -36.00 -21.71 28.61
N VAL A 12 -34.68 -21.77 28.73
CA VAL A 12 -33.80 -20.62 28.50
C VAL A 12 -33.70 -20.41 26.99
N SER A 13 -34.42 -19.42 26.48
CA SER A 13 -34.28 -18.96 25.11
C SER A 13 -32.98 -18.17 24.97
N LEU A 14 -31.92 -18.83 24.49
CA LEU A 14 -30.70 -18.16 24.05
C LEU A 14 -31.02 -17.40 22.76
N PHE A 15 -31.29 -16.10 22.87
CA PHE A 15 -31.24 -15.20 21.71
C PHE A 15 -29.77 -15.00 21.34
N SER A 16 -29.29 -15.75 20.34
CA SER A 16 -28.04 -15.42 19.67
C SER A 16 -28.29 -14.18 18.82
N SER A 17 -27.94 -13.00 19.33
CA SER A 17 -27.70 -11.83 18.48
C SER A 17 -26.55 -12.19 17.56
N GLY A 18 -26.85 -12.55 16.32
CA GLY A 18 -25.84 -12.79 15.30
C GLY A 18 -25.11 -11.49 15.05
N VAL A 19 -23.90 -11.35 15.59
CA VAL A 19 -22.95 -10.35 15.11
C VAL A 19 -22.60 -10.79 13.69
N LEU A 20 -22.97 -9.98 12.69
CA LEU A 20 -22.50 -10.23 11.32
C LEU A 20 -20.98 -10.16 11.34
N ALA A 21 -20.33 -11.21 10.83
CA ALA A 21 -18.88 -11.28 10.78
C ALA A 21 -18.39 -10.42 9.62
N GLU A 22 -17.36 -9.60 9.87
CA GLU A 22 -16.70 -8.80 8.84
C GLU A 22 -16.35 -9.64 7.61
N SER A 23 -16.52 -9.09 6.42
CA SER A 23 -16.20 -9.78 5.17
C SER A 23 -15.52 -8.85 4.17
N VAL A 24 -14.50 -9.36 3.48
CA VAL A 24 -13.69 -8.58 2.54
C VAL A 24 -14.01 -8.98 1.10
N THR A 25 -14.37 -8.00 0.28
CA THR A 25 -14.49 -8.14 -1.17
C THR A 25 -13.43 -7.28 -1.85
N ILE A 26 -12.74 -7.86 -2.84
CA ILE A 26 -11.76 -7.15 -3.67
C ILE A 26 -12.30 -7.19 -5.09
N ASN A 27 -12.35 -6.04 -5.76
CA ASN A 27 -12.74 -5.98 -7.16
C ASN A 27 -11.69 -6.74 -8.00
N THR A 28 -12.13 -7.71 -8.78
CA THR A 28 -11.23 -8.52 -9.61
C THR A 28 -10.64 -7.69 -10.75
N PRO A 29 -9.31 -7.68 -10.96
CA PRO A 29 -8.71 -6.95 -12.07
C PRO A 29 -9.07 -7.59 -13.41
N LEU A 30 -9.73 -6.84 -14.30
CA LEU A 30 -10.01 -7.28 -15.67
C LEU A 30 -8.72 -7.17 -16.52
N SER A 31 -7.93 -8.25 -16.55
CA SER A 31 -6.65 -8.38 -17.29
C SER A 31 -5.43 -7.69 -16.65
N GLY A 32 -5.27 -7.82 -15.32
CA GLY A 32 -4.51 -6.82 -14.58
C GLY A 32 -5.37 -5.55 -14.50
N TRP A 33 -4.92 -4.51 -13.81
CA TRP A 33 -5.75 -3.31 -13.73
C TRP A 33 -5.84 -2.52 -15.07
N HIS A 34 -5.42 -3.06 -16.25
CA HIS A 34 -5.58 -2.43 -17.59
C HIS A 34 -5.64 -3.38 -18.83
N LYS A 35 -6.34 -2.90 -19.89
CA LYS A 35 -5.95 -3.05 -21.33
C LYS A 35 -5.30 -1.72 -21.78
N GLN A 36 -4.09 -1.76 -22.35
CA GLN A 36 -3.43 -0.59 -22.95
C GLN A 36 -3.91 -0.37 -24.40
N SER A 37 -4.43 0.82 -24.69
CA SER A 37 -4.40 1.39 -26.04
C SER A 37 -4.38 2.93 -25.97
N GLY A 38 -3.33 3.58 -26.49
CA GLY A 38 -3.27 5.04 -26.70
C GLY A 38 -1.94 5.68 -26.27
N GLU A 39 -1.51 6.71 -27.00
CA GLU A 39 -0.22 7.43 -26.89
C GLU A 39 0.01 8.24 -25.59
N ASN A 40 -0.82 8.07 -24.55
CA ASN A 40 -0.78 8.88 -23.32
C ASN A 40 -0.61 8.06 -22.03
N ALA A 41 0.06 6.91 -22.07
CA ALA A 41 0.38 6.12 -20.88
C ALA A 41 1.54 6.73 -20.06
N TYR A 42 1.37 7.97 -19.57
CA TYR A 42 2.38 8.68 -18.79
C TYR A 42 2.34 8.23 -17.33
N TYR A 43 3.43 7.59 -16.87
CA TYR A 43 3.65 7.04 -15.52
C TYR A 43 3.89 8.10 -14.42
N SER A 44 3.45 9.35 -14.61
CA SER A 44 3.71 10.43 -13.65
C SER A 44 2.41 11.08 -13.19
N GLN A 45 2.08 10.92 -11.91
CA GLN A 45 1.07 11.75 -11.26
C GLN A 45 1.61 13.19 -11.15
N GLN A 46 0.94 14.17 -11.75
CA GLN A 46 1.29 15.58 -11.55
C GLN A 46 0.83 16.03 -10.15
N VAL A 47 1.79 16.23 -9.23
CA VAL A 47 1.56 16.78 -7.88
C VAL A 47 1.92 18.27 -7.88
N ASN A 48 0.98 19.13 -7.46
CA ASN A 48 1.23 20.58 -7.32
C ASN A 48 1.36 20.92 -5.84
N TYR A 49 2.47 21.57 -5.46
CA TYR A 49 2.77 21.93 -4.08
C TYR A 49 2.35 23.39 -3.74
N PRO A 50 1.97 23.70 -2.49
CA PRO A 50 1.82 22.77 -1.35
C PRO A 50 0.65 21.82 -1.59
N ALA A 51 0.84 20.53 -1.30
CA ALA A 51 -0.15 19.49 -1.59
C ALA A 51 -1.41 19.72 -0.74
N SER A 52 -2.38 20.43 -1.30
CA SER A 52 -3.75 20.42 -0.80
C SER A 52 -4.21 18.97 -0.86
N SER A 53 -4.50 18.38 0.30
CA SER A 53 -4.97 17.01 0.54
C SER A 53 -5.40 16.33 -0.76
N VAL A 54 -4.58 15.41 -1.28
CA VAL A 54 -4.95 14.68 -2.50
C VAL A 54 -5.94 13.58 -2.13
N ASN A 55 -7.10 13.97 -1.61
CA ASN A 55 -8.33 13.29 -1.97
C ASN A 55 -8.59 13.66 -3.43
N THR A 56 -8.18 12.75 -4.32
CA THR A 56 -8.75 12.54 -5.66
C THR A 56 -9.36 13.80 -6.31
N ARG A 57 -8.60 14.51 -7.15
CA ARG A 57 -9.26 15.39 -8.14
C ARG A 57 -10.02 14.50 -9.12
N SER A 58 -11.34 14.68 -9.20
CA SER A 58 -12.18 14.07 -10.23
C SER A 58 -11.67 14.49 -11.62
N GLY A 59 -10.97 13.59 -12.32
CA GLY A 59 -10.55 13.79 -13.71
C GLY A 59 -9.09 13.50 -14.08
N GLN A 60 -8.22 13.10 -13.15
CA GLN A 60 -6.92 12.50 -13.52
C GLN A 60 -7.10 10.99 -13.72
N SER A 61 -6.62 10.43 -14.83
CA SER A 61 -6.67 8.98 -15.04
C SER A 61 -5.83 8.30 -13.97
N ILE A 62 -6.52 7.60 -13.08
CA ILE A 62 -5.95 6.91 -11.94
C ILE A 62 -5.80 5.46 -12.38
N ASP A 63 -4.67 5.19 -13.00
CA ASP A 63 -4.40 3.91 -13.65
C ASP A 63 -3.71 2.99 -12.62
N ALA A 64 -4.46 1.97 -12.16
CA ALA A 64 -4.15 0.93 -11.15
C ALA A 64 -4.44 1.25 -9.67
N GLN A 65 -5.72 1.23 -9.29
CA GLN A 65 -6.16 1.18 -7.88
C GLN A 65 -6.55 -0.23 -7.46
N ILE A 66 -6.01 -0.68 -6.33
CA ILE A 66 -6.56 -1.77 -5.54
C ILE A 66 -7.80 -1.23 -4.82
N GLN A 67 -8.97 -1.81 -5.09
CA GLN A 67 -10.23 -1.33 -4.52
C GLN A 67 -11.13 -2.49 -4.08
N GLY A 68 -11.98 -2.20 -3.11
CA GLY A 68 -12.93 -3.15 -2.58
C GLY A 68 -13.71 -2.59 -1.40
N ILE A 69 -14.39 -3.48 -0.69
CA ILE A 69 -15.24 -3.16 0.47
C ILE A 69 -14.98 -4.18 1.57
N ILE A 70 -14.89 -3.70 2.80
CA ILE A 70 -14.96 -4.52 4.02
C ILE A 70 -16.32 -4.26 4.66
N SER A 71 -17.21 -5.24 4.57
CA SER A 71 -18.56 -5.15 5.14
C SER A 71 -18.56 -5.44 6.64
N ASP A 72 -19.61 -4.99 7.32
CA ASP A 72 -19.90 -5.24 8.74
C ASP A 72 -18.83 -4.70 9.70
N LEU A 73 -18.10 -3.66 9.28
CA LEU A 73 -17.17 -2.93 10.14
C LEU A 73 -17.92 -2.20 11.28
N PRO A 74 -17.32 -2.11 12.48
CA PRO A 74 -17.83 -1.25 13.54
C PRO A 74 -17.87 0.21 13.06
N LYS A 75 -18.99 0.90 13.30
CA LYS A 75 -19.25 2.27 12.82
C LYS A 75 -18.22 3.33 13.23
N ASP A 76 -17.43 3.06 14.28
CA ASP A 76 -16.41 3.96 14.81
C ASP A 76 -14.98 3.43 14.62
N ASN A 77 -14.78 2.45 13.73
CA ASN A 77 -13.46 1.87 13.52
C ASN A 77 -12.55 2.82 12.75
N ARG A 78 -11.59 3.43 13.44
CA ARG A 78 -10.57 4.32 12.86
C ARG A 78 -9.24 3.63 12.61
N GLN A 79 -9.16 2.31 12.81
CA GLN A 79 -7.93 1.55 12.63
C GLN A 79 -7.78 1.13 11.17
N PRO A 80 -6.57 1.22 10.59
CA PRO A 80 -6.36 0.80 9.22
C PRO A 80 -6.50 -0.72 9.06
N GLY A 81 -7.01 -1.12 7.90
CA GLY A 81 -6.87 -2.47 7.37
C GLY A 81 -5.41 -2.82 7.11
N LEU A 82 -5.17 -4.03 6.60
CA LEU A 82 -3.86 -4.44 6.12
C LEU A 82 -3.98 -4.81 4.64
N LEU A 83 -3.19 -4.14 3.81
CA LEU A 83 -2.97 -4.53 2.44
C LEU A 83 -1.65 -5.28 2.36
N ILE A 84 -1.63 -6.44 1.72
CA ILE A 84 -0.42 -7.21 1.43
C ILE A 84 -0.32 -7.36 -0.07
N VAL A 85 0.76 -6.87 -0.68
CA VAL A 85 1.03 -7.04 -2.11
C VAL A 85 2.32 -7.80 -2.29
N ASN A 86 2.27 -8.98 -2.91
CA ASN A 86 3.43 -9.86 -3.10
C ASN A 86 4.23 -10.12 -1.80
N GLY A 87 3.56 -10.09 -0.64
CA GLY A 87 4.20 -10.25 0.68
C GLY A 87 4.61 -8.93 1.37
N ILE A 88 4.63 -7.80 0.67
CA ILE A 88 4.86 -6.47 1.26
C ILE A 88 3.59 -6.02 1.98
N SER A 89 3.67 -5.78 3.28
CA SER A 89 2.51 -5.49 4.14
C SER A 89 2.43 -3.99 4.46
N MET A 90 1.32 -3.35 4.13
CA MET A 90 1.12 -1.92 4.26
C MET A 90 -0.22 -1.61 4.95
N PRO A 91 -0.31 -0.58 5.82
CA PRO A 91 -1.58 -0.15 6.41
C PRO A 91 -2.54 0.35 5.33
N GLN A 92 -3.80 -0.07 5.36
CA GLN A 92 -4.82 0.31 4.37
C GLN A 92 -5.87 1.22 5.00
N ARG A 93 -6.04 2.41 4.44
CA ARG A 93 -7.15 3.29 4.80
C ARG A 93 -8.47 2.64 4.42
N ILE A 94 -9.44 2.71 5.32
CA ILE A 94 -10.81 2.26 5.11
C ILE A 94 -11.71 3.44 5.45
N GLU A 95 -12.65 3.74 4.55
CA GLU A 95 -13.61 4.82 4.74
C GLU A 95 -14.78 4.35 5.63
N ASP A 96 -15.61 5.29 6.10
CA ASP A 96 -16.72 5.01 7.03
C ASP A 96 -17.77 4.03 6.47
N ASP A 97 -17.87 3.93 5.14
CA ASP A 97 -18.76 2.97 4.45
C ASP A 97 -18.11 1.58 4.24
N GLY A 98 -16.88 1.39 4.73
CA GLY A 98 -16.09 0.18 4.59
C GLY A 98 -15.37 0.05 3.25
N SER A 99 -15.53 1.01 2.33
CA SER A 99 -14.78 1.02 1.09
C SER A 99 -13.30 1.29 1.33
N PHE A 100 -12.46 0.75 0.46
CA PHE A 100 -11.04 1.06 0.44
C PHE A 100 -10.56 1.20 -1.00
N GLN A 101 -9.56 2.06 -1.17
CA GLN A 101 -8.85 2.23 -2.42
C GLN A 101 -7.38 2.53 -2.13
N ARG A 102 -6.49 2.03 -2.98
CA ARG A 102 -5.06 2.34 -2.92
C ARG A 102 -4.42 2.23 -4.30
N PRO A 103 -3.80 3.29 -4.82
CA PRO A 103 -2.99 3.18 -6.02
C PRO A 103 -1.82 2.21 -5.76
N TYR A 104 -1.48 1.39 -6.74
CA TYR A 104 -0.32 0.50 -6.67
C TYR A 104 0.16 0.11 -8.07
N ILE A 105 1.47 0.21 -8.30
CA ILE A 105 2.10 -0.23 -9.55
C ILE A 105 2.58 -1.66 -9.38
N PHE A 106 1.95 -2.60 -10.10
CA PHE A 106 2.34 -4.01 -10.08
C PHE A 106 3.49 -4.29 -11.05
N PRO A 107 4.45 -5.18 -10.69
CA PRO A 107 5.38 -5.73 -11.66
C PRO A 107 4.64 -6.54 -12.73
N ASN A 108 5.28 -6.71 -13.89
CA ASN A 108 4.82 -7.64 -14.91
C ASN A 108 4.87 -9.09 -14.37
N GLY A 109 3.89 -9.91 -14.74
CA GLY A 109 3.83 -11.32 -14.35
C GLY A 109 2.81 -11.62 -13.26
N SER A 110 3.06 -12.69 -12.50
CA SER A 110 2.15 -13.19 -11.46
C SER A 110 2.20 -12.27 -10.23
N ASN A 111 1.04 -11.84 -9.75
CA ASN A 111 0.89 -10.97 -8.60
C ASN A 111 -0.16 -11.50 -7.64
N SER A 112 -0.02 -11.17 -6.37
CA SER A 112 -1.01 -11.47 -5.34
C SER A 112 -1.30 -10.25 -4.47
N ILE A 113 -2.57 -10.08 -4.14
CA ILE A 113 -3.06 -9.07 -3.20
C ILE A 113 -3.83 -9.80 -2.11
N GLU A 114 -3.60 -9.43 -0.86
CA GLU A 114 -4.47 -9.80 0.25
C GLU A 114 -4.87 -8.55 1.02
N VAL A 115 -6.16 -8.44 1.33
CA VAL A 115 -6.69 -7.39 2.19
C VAL A 115 -7.25 -8.06 3.43
N ARG A 116 -6.90 -7.52 4.60
CA ARG A 116 -7.44 -7.92 5.91
C ARG A 116 -8.15 -6.77 6.58
N SER A 117 -9.20 -7.08 7.31
CA SER A 117 -9.89 -6.11 8.15
C SER A 117 -9.00 -5.61 9.29
N PRO A 118 -9.35 -4.49 9.96
CA PRO A 118 -8.56 -3.93 11.04
C PRO A 118 -8.26 -4.91 12.18
N ASP A 119 -9.23 -5.76 12.54
CA ASP A 119 -9.08 -6.79 13.57
C ASP A 119 -8.35 -8.07 13.07
N ARG A 120 -8.04 -8.11 11.77
CA ARG A 120 -7.35 -9.19 11.05
C ARG A 120 -8.11 -10.52 10.99
N LYS A 121 -9.38 -10.57 11.39
CA LYS A 121 -10.19 -11.80 11.33
C LYS A 121 -10.78 -12.05 9.96
N ALA A 122 -11.17 -11.00 9.25
CA ALA A 122 -11.62 -11.11 7.86
C ALA A 122 -10.45 -10.88 6.91
N ALA A 123 -10.32 -11.73 5.90
CA ALA A 123 -9.28 -11.62 4.89
C ALA A 123 -9.77 -12.10 3.52
N ARG A 124 -9.29 -11.47 2.46
CA ARG A 124 -9.46 -11.93 1.09
C ARG A 124 -8.16 -11.82 0.33
N ARG A 125 -7.76 -12.91 -0.32
CA ARG A 125 -6.62 -12.95 -1.25
C ARG A 125 -7.11 -13.13 -2.68
N VAL A 126 -6.49 -12.41 -3.60
CA VAL A 126 -6.68 -12.53 -5.05
C VAL A 126 -5.30 -12.68 -5.70
N GLN A 127 -5.22 -13.56 -6.69
CA GLN A 127 -4.05 -13.70 -7.56
C GLN A 127 -4.45 -13.35 -8.98
N PHE A 128 -3.56 -12.71 -9.70
CA PHE A 128 -3.78 -12.32 -11.09
C PHE A 128 -2.44 -12.21 -11.82
N TYR A 129 -2.51 -12.23 -13.14
CA TYR A 129 -1.37 -12.00 -14.00
C TYR A 129 -1.45 -10.59 -14.58
N ALA A 130 -0.46 -9.75 -14.29
CA ALA A 130 -0.35 -8.41 -14.84
C ALA A 130 0.49 -8.48 -16.12
N THR A 131 -0.06 -8.06 -17.25
CA THR A 131 0.71 -7.82 -18.47
C THR A 131 0.93 -6.33 -18.62
N GLN A 132 2.16 -5.85 -18.48
CA GLN A 132 2.48 -4.52 -18.99
C GLN A 132 2.47 -4.60 -20.52
N GLY A 133 1.90 -3.61 -21.21
CA GLY A 133 1.75 -3.74 -22.67
C GLY A 133 3.07 -3.57 -23.42
N GLN A 134 2.98 -3.60 -24.76
CA GLN A 134 4.16 -3.79 -25.60
C GLN A 134 5.24 -2.72 -25.35
N GLY A 135 6.48 -3.18 -25.10
CA GLY A 135 7.64 -2.33 -24.86
C GLY A 135 7.91 -2.00 -23.40
N ALA A 136 7.05 -2.40 -22.46
CA ALA A 136 7.32 -2.22 -21.04
C ALA A 136 8.47 -3.11 -20.57
N ILE A 137 9.44 -2.50 -19.89
CA ILE A 137 10.62 -3.19 -19.36
C ILE A 137 10.39 -3.40 -17.86
N PRO A 138 10.39 -4.66 -17.36
CA PRO A 138 10.23 -4.92 -15.93
C PRO A 138 11.32 -4.23 -15.11
N ALA A 139 10.91 -3.66 -13.98
CA ALA A 139 11.85 -3.13 -13.00
C ALA A 139 12.71 -4.26 -12.41
N LYS A 140 14.01 -4.02 -12.30
CA LYS A 140 14.96 -4.94 -11.66
C LYS A 140 15.22 -4.57 -10.20
N LEU A 141 15.02 -3.31 -9.84
CA LEU A 141 15.06 -2.83 -8.46
C LEU A 141 13.80 -2.01 -8.21
N ARG A 142 13.11 -2.32 -7.11
CA ARG A 142 11.95 -1.58 -6.60
C ARG A 142 12.13 -1.30 -5.13
N ILE A 143 11.76 -0.10 -4.70
CA ILE A 143 11.79 0.32 -3.30
C ILE A 143 10.41 0.86 -2.98
N VAL A 144 9.74 0.25 -2.01
CA VAL A 144 8.37 0.58 -1.62
C VAL A 144 8.39 1.11 -0.19
N LEU A 145 7.94 2.34 0.01
CA LEU A 145 7.75 2.98 1.31
C LEU A 145 6.27 3.01 1.66
N SER A 146 5.94 2.72 2.92
CA SER A 146 4.62 2.96 3.52
C SER A 146 4.80 3.35 4.99
N TRP A 147 3.75 3.84 5.65
CA TRP A 147 3.82 4.21 7.07
C TRP A 147 2.46 4.03 7.77
N ASP A 148 2.45 4.11 9.10
CA ASP A 148 1.32 3.73 9.96
C ASP A 148 0.48 4.91 10.50
N SER A 149 0.85 6.16 10.22
CA SER A 149 0.12 7.34 10.67
C SER A 149 -0.62 8.03 9.52
N ASP A 150 -1.92 8.26 9.70
CA ASP A 150 -2.75 8.95 8.71
C ASP A 150 -2.48 10.46 8.72
N ASN A 151 -2.73 11.13 7.59
CA ASN A 151 -2.51 12.57 7.41
C ASN A 151 -1.07 13.02 7.72
N THR A 152 -0.13 12.12 7.46
CA THR A 152 1.32 12.33 7.56
C THR A 152 1.94 12.23 6.17
N ASP A 153 2.97 13.03 5.94
CA ASP A 153 3.75 13.09 4.71
C ASP A 153 5.17 12.58 4.97
N ILE A 154 5.54 11.50 4.29
CA ILE A 154 6.84 10.83 4.43
C ILE A 154 7.38 10.53 3.04
N ASP A 155 8.50 11.17 2.70
CA ASP A 155 9.13 11.04 1.40
C ASP A 155 10.19 9.93 1.39
N LEU A 156 10.26 9.24 0.26
CA LEU A 156 11.33 8.34 -0.14
C LEU A 156 12.41 9.11 -0.89
N HIS A 157 13.65 8.96 -0.43
CA HIS A 157 14.83 9.52 -1.07
C HIS A 157 15.77 8.38 -1.47
N VAL A 158 16.12 8.29 -2.76
CA VAL A 158 17.01 7.25 -3.29
C VAL A 158 18.20 7.91 -3.97
N VAL A 159 19.42 7.62 -3.50
CA VAL A 159 20.66 8.08 -4.13
C VAL A 159 21.31 6.91 -4.86
N THR A 160 21.58 7.11 -6.15
CA THR A 160 22.14 6.09 -7.05
C THR A 160 23.67 6.12 -7.04
N PRO A 161 24.36 5.02 -7.45
CA PRO A 161 25.82 4.94 -7.45
C PRO A 161 26.53 6.00 -8.30
N ASP A 162 25.88 6.46 -9.37
CA ASP A 162 26.33 7.52 -10.27
C ASP A 162 26.02 8.95 -9.75
N GLY A 163 25.48 9.07 -8.53
CA GLY A 163 25.30 10.33 -7.82
C GLY A 163 23.97 11.03 -8.11
N GLU A 164 23.03 10.38 -8.79
CA GLU A 164 21.68 10.93 -8.96
C GLU A 164 20.84 10.73 -7.70
N HIS A 165 19.84 11.58 -7.51
CA HIS A 165 18.99 11.59 -6.33
C HIS A 165 17.52 11.70 -6.74
N ALA A 166 16.77 10.62 -6.51
CA ALA A 166 15.31 10.59 -6.68
C ALA A 166 14.63 11.00 -5.37
N TRP A 167 13.69 11.93 -5.47
CA TRP A 167 12.83 12.45 -4.40
C TRP A 167 11.67 13.23 -5.05
N TYR A 168 10.73 13.77 -4.25
CA TYR A 168 9.54 14.44 -4.78
C TYR A 168 9.86 15.53 -5.82
N GLY A 169 10.94 16.29 -5.63
CA GLY A 169 11.36 17.38 -6.52
C GLY A 169 12.15 16.93 -7.76
N ASN A 170 12.62 15.68 -7.80
CA ASN A 170 13.34 15.10 -8.93
C ASN A 170 12.95 13.62 -9.10
N ARG A 171 11.78 13.39 -9.69
CA ARG A 171 11.20 12.04 -9.75
C ARG A 171 11.80 11.16 -10.85
N ASN A 172 12.26 11.74 -11.95
CA ASN A 172 12.81 10.99 -13.08
C ASN A 172 14.32 11.17 -13.15
N LEU A 173 15.05 10.07 -13.07
CA LEU A 173 16.50 10.01 -13.14
C LEU A 173 16.97 9.78 -14.58
N ARG A 174 18.14 10.30 -14.94
CA ARG A 174 18.70 10.14 -16.30
C ARG A 174 19.13 8.71 -16.57
N ASN A 175 19.42 7.96 -15.52
CA ASN A 175 19.74 6.53 -15.58
C ASN A 175 18.51 5.60 -15.66
N GLY A 176 17.31 6.17 -15.78
CA GLY A 176 16.06 5.43 -15.95
C GLY A 176 15.40 4.98 -14.65
N GLY A 177 15.90 5.41 -13.49
CA GLY A 177 15.17 5.31 -12.24
C GLY A 177 14.02 6.33 -12.15
N SER A 178 12.94 5.96 -11.49
CA SER A 178 11.78 6.85 -11.32
C SER A 178 11.09 6.65 -9.98
N LEU A 179 10.66 7.77 -9.35
CA LEU A 179 9.71 7.79 -8.25
C LEU A 179 8.29 7.84 -8.85
N ASP A 180 7.72 6.66 -9.06
CA ASP A 180 6.52 6.44 -9.87
C ASP A 180 5.23 6.82 -9.12
N MET A 181 5.25 6.74 -7.80
CA MET A 181 4.12 7.10 -6.93
C MET A 181 4.58 7.97 -5.77
N ASP A 182 3.82 9.03 -5.53
CA ASP A 182 4.00 10.02 -4.46
C ASP A 182 2.61 10.27 -3.85
N VAL A 183 2.41 9.78 -2.62
CA VAL A 183 1.14 9.87 -1.89
C VAL A 183 1.37 10.74 -0.65
N THR A 184 1.07 12.03 -0.78
CA THR A 184 1.31 13.05 0.26
C THR A 184 0.32 13.04 1.44
N THR A 185 -0.69 12.15 1.40
CA THR A 185 -1.66 11.98 2.49
C THR A 185 -2.06 10.51 2.63
N GLY A 186 -2.00 9.97 3.84
CA GLY A 186 -2.48 8.62 4.14
C GLY A 186 -1.36 7.73 4.65
N TYR A 187 -1.23 6.52 4.11
CA TYR A 187 -0.30 5.47 4.56
C TYR A 187 0.69 5.07 3.44
N GLY A 188 0.99 6.00 2.52
CA GLY A 188 1.70 5.74 1.27
C GLY A 188 0.86 4.94 0.23
N PRO A 189 1.50 4.23 -0.72
CA PRO A 189 2.92 4.00 -0.81
C PRO A 189 3.64 5.06 -1.64
N GLU A 190 4.93 5.25 -1.37
CA GLU A 190 5.85 5.78 -2.37
C GLU A 190 6.64 4.63 -2.99
N ILE A 191 6.83 4.66 -4.31
CA ILE A 191 7.48 3.58 -5.05
C ILE A 191 8.55 4.16 -5.96
N PHE A 192 9.80 3.77 -5.74
CA PHE A 192 10.88 3.95 -6.70
C PHE A 192 11.11 2.66 -7.49
N SER A 193 11.27 2.76 -8.81
CA SER A 193 11.58 1.63 -9.69
C SER A 193 12.71 1.97 -10.65
N THR A 194 13.54 0.98 -11.00
CA THR A 194 14.45 1.08 -12.15
C THR A 194 14.60 -0.28 -12.86
N PRO A 195 14.52 -0.32 -14.21
CA PRO A 195 14.83 -1.52 -15.00
C PRO A 195 16.34 -1.73 -15.19
N THR A 196 17.14 -0.67 -14.97
CA THR A 196 18.58 -0.63 -15.25
C THR A 196 19.37 -0.12 -14.04
N PRO A 197 19.29 -0.81 -12.89
CA PRO A 197 20.05 -0.42 -11.71
C PRO A 197 21.55 -0.43 -12.01
N VAL A 198 22.18 0.74 -11.81
CA VAL A 198 23.63 0.91 -11.93
C VAL A 198 24.33 0.12 -10.83
N LYS A 199 25.47 -0.49 -11.16
CA LYS A 199 26.30 -1.22 -10.20
C LYS A 199 26.96 -0.28 -9.20
N GLY A 200 27.01 -0.69 -7.94
CA GLY A 200 27.69 0.07 -6.88
C GLY A 200 26.76 0.42 -5.71
N PRO A 201 27.16 1.38 -4.85
CA PRO A 201 26.44 1.67 -3.62
C PRO A 201 25.18 2.50 -3.86
N TRP A 202 24.04 1.95 -3.48
CA TRP A 202 22.76 2.63 -3.38
C TRP A 202 22.50 3.06 -1.93
N LEU A 203 21.89 4.23 -1.76
CA LEU A 203 21.48 4.75 -0.45
C LEU A 203 19.98 5.02 -0.46
N VAL A 204 19.28 4.49 0.53
CA VAL A 204 17.84 4.67 0.72
C VAL A 204 17.61 5.43 2.00
N TYR A 205 16.92 6.56 1.89
CA TYR A 205 16.55 7.42 3.00
C TYR A 205 15.05 7.60 3.05
N VAL A 206 14.56 7.89 4.25
CA VAL A 206 13.18 8.29 4.50
C VAL A 206 13.22 9.65 5.18
N ASN A 207 12.46 10.60 4.65
CA ASN A 207 12.31 11.93 5.22
C ASN A 207 10.92 12.05 5.85
N TYR A 208 10.85 12.30 7.15
CA TYR A 208 9.59 12.65 7.77
C TYR A 208 9.31 14.13 7.52
N TYR A 209 8.66 14.49 6.41
CA TYR A 209 8.42 15.90 6.07
C TYR A 209 7.55 16.61 7.12
N GLY A 210 6.46 15.97 7.54
CA GLY A 210 5.57 16.47 8.59
C GLY A 210 4.16 15.94 8.45
N GLY A 211 3.21 16.53 9.16
CA GLY A 211 1.82 16.10 9.11
C GLY A 211 0.99 16.73 10.20
N TYR A 212 -0.34 16.60 10.05
CA TYR A 212 -1.31 17.02 11.06
C TYR A 212 -1.83 15.83 11.88
N GLY A 213 -1.22 14.65 11.72
CA GLY A 213 -1.56 13.47 12.50
C GLY A 213 -1.36 13.70 13.99
N SER A 214 -2.30 13.22 14.80
CA SER A 214 -2.23 13.31 16.26
C SER A 214 -1.38 12.19 16.89
N GLN A 215 -0.72 11.37 16.08
CA GLN A 215 0.03 10.21 16.53
C GLN A 215 1.42 10.62 17.03
N ILE A 216 1.80 10.12 18.22
CA ILE A 216 3.05 10.50 18.89
C ILE A 216 4.29 9.92 18.19
N LEU A 217 4.14 8.76 17.54
CA LEU A 217 5.22 8.05 16.87
C LEU A 217 4.71 7.51 15.53
N THR A 218 5.39 7.86 14.45
CA THR A 218 5.13 7.29 13.12
C THR A 218 6.13 6.18 12.84
N THR A 219 5.68 5.06 12.32
CA THR A 219 6.55 3.98 11.86
C THR A 219 6.46 3.87 10.34
N ALA A 220 7.60 4.04 9.66
CA ALA A 220 7.72 3.73 8.24
C ALA A 220 8.15 2.27 8.04
N GLN A 221 7.71 1.68 6.94
CA GLN A 221 8.20 0.42 6.41
C GLN A 221 8.75 0.64 5.00
N VAL A 222 9.99 0.20 4.78
CA VAL A 222 10.63 0.23 3.46
C VAL A 222 10.95 -1.19 3.03
N SER A 223 10.42 -1.60 1.89
CA SER A 223 10.75 -2.88 1.23
C SER A 223 11.60 -2.64 0.00
N ILE A 224 12.76 -3.29 -0.06
CA ILE A 224 13.67 -3.28 -1.22
C ILE A 224 13.52 -4.63 -1.91
N VAL A 225 13.09 -4.62 -3.17
CA VAL A 225 12.87 -5.82 -3.99
C VAL A 225 13.78 -5.79 -5.20
N THR A 226 14.56 -6.84 -5.41
CA THR A 226 15.37 -7.03 -6.61
C THR A 226 14.85 -8.20 -7.43
N ASN A 227 14.79 -8.04 -8.75
CA ASN A 227 14.34 -9.04 -9.72
C ASN A 227 12.97 -9.66 -9.36
N GLU A 228 12.00 -8.81 -8.99
CA GLU A 228 10.63 -9.21 -8.62
C GLU A 228 10.00 -10.09 -9.72
N GLY A 229 9.38 -11.20 -9.33
CA GLY A 229 8.75 -12.18 -10.22
C GLY A 229 9.72 -13.17 -10.88
N SER A 230 11.02 -13.15 -10.54
CA SER A 230 12.03 -14.07 -11.07
C SER A 230 12.52 -15.08 -10.02
N PRO A 231 13.18 -16.19 -10.42
CA PRO A 231 13.81 -17.12 -9.48
C PRO A 231 14.90 -16.48 -8.59
N ASP A 232 15.50 -15.38 -9.03
CA ASP A 232 16.54 -14.64 -8.31
C ASP A 232 15.95 -13.44 -7.53
N GLU A 233 14.64 -13.44 -7.30
CA GLU A 233 13.99 -12.42 -6.48
C GLU A 233 14.59 -12.37 -5.08
N LYS A 234 14.84 -11.15 -4.60
CA LYS A 234 15.16 -10.90 -3.19
C LYS A 234 14.33 -9.75 -2.68
N GLN A 235 13.79 -9.91 -1.48
CA GLN A 235 13.05 -8.89 -0.77
C GLN A 235 13.62 -8.71 0.63
N GLU A 236 14.02 -7.48 0.96
CA GLU A 236 14.37 -7.06 2.32
C GLU A 236 13.36 -6.02 2.79
N THR A 237 12.95 -6.05 4.06
CA THR A 237 12.00 -5.09 4.62
C THR A 237 12.52 -4.54 5.94
N PHE A 238 12.45 -3.22 6.08
CA PHE A 238 12.98 -2.46 7.21
C PHE A 238 11.84 -1.67 7.85
N THR A 239 11.82 -1.65 9.18
CA THR A 239 10.87 -0.88 9.99
C THR A 239 11.60 0.25 10.69
N ILE A 240 11.16 1.49 10.47
CA ILE A 240 11.88 2.69 10.88
C ILE A 240 10.95 3.56 11.73
N PRO A 241 11.21 3.70 13.05
CA PRO A 241 10.49 4.65 13.88
C PRO A 241 10.97 6.07 13.56
N LEU A 242 10.03 6.96 13.24
CA LEU A 242 10.26 8.37 12.90
C LEU A 242 9.68 9.23 14.00
N ARG A 243 10.51 10.13 14.56
CA ARG A 243 10.14 10.87 15.78
C ARG A 243 9.85 12.33 15.52
N ASN A 244 10.59 12.97 14.62
CA ASN A 244 10.49 14.41 14.42
C ASN A 244 10.26 14.74 12.94
N PRO A 245 9.32 15.65 12.63
CA PRO A 245 9.27 16.30 11.33
C PRO A 245 10.62 16.95 10.97
N GLY A 246 11.00 16.86 9.70
CA GLY A 246 12.30 17.26 9.14
C GLY A 246 13.43 16.23 9.30
N GLU A 247 13.18 15.09 9.94
CA GLU A 247 14.20 14.06 10.15
C GLU A 247 14.44 13.24 8.85
N LEU A 248 15.65 13.31 8.32
CA LEU A 248 16.12 12.46 7.22
C LEU A 248 16.90 11.26 7.78
N THR A 249 16.31 10.08 7.68
CA THR A 249 16.87 8.84 8.24
C THR A 249 17.41 7.94 7.14
N LEU A 250 18.68 7.53 7.24
CA LEU A 250 19.24 6.48 6.39
C LEU A 250 18.62 5.13 6.78
N VAL A 251 17.93 4.50 5.85
CA VAL A 251 17.33 3.17 6.04
C VAL A 251 18.33 2.08 5.73
N LYS A 252 18.96 2.15 4.55
CA LYS A 252 19.87 1.11 4.06
C LYS A 252 20.88 1.69 3.09
N ARG A 253 22.12 1.23 3.22
CA ARG A 253 23.13 1.24 2.15
C ARG A 253 23.30 -0.19 1.65
N PHE A 254 23.22 -0.41 0.35
CA PHE A 254 23.44 -1.72 -0.27
C PHE A 254 24.18 -1.58 -1.59
N ASN A 255 24.80 -2.68 -2.06
CA ASN A 255 25.39 -2.73 -3.39
C ASN A 255 24.50 -3.56 -4.31
N TYR A 256 24.25 -3.05 -5.51
CA TYR A 256 23.57 -3.78 -6.59
C TYR A 256 24.59 -4.35 -7.59
#